data_AF-A0A1G7AY89-F1
#
_entry.id   AF-A0A1G7AY89-F1
#
_cell.length_a   1.000
_cell.length_b   1.000
_cell.length_c   1.000
_cell.angle_alpha   90.00
_cell.angle_beta   90.00
_cell.angle_gamma   90.00
#
_symmetry.space_group_name_H-M   'P 1'
#
loop_
_entity.id
_entity.type
_entity.pdbx_description
1 polymer ?
#
loop_
_entity_poly.entity_id
_entity_poly.type
_entity_poly.pdbx_seq_one_letter_code
_entity_poly.pdbx_strand_id
1 'polypeptide(L)'
;MNRNYKTHIVFIHPFAIAGYKETLPAGTYRLDVEEERIEGLSFTAFKRKEVTLHLNQNPKRPGVSEMLTLAPHEIDAAMVWDRRRDTAIDHSQPRARLFAPSLSQSAIDRGENEGMLWVRDDGTDPQSPYPGDKKFLDGKDN
;
A
#
# COMPACT_ATOMS: atom_id res chain seq x y z
N MET A 1 -38.51 6.04 -9.47
CA MET A 1 -37.99 6.84 -8.34
C MET A 1 -36.47 6.83 -8.44
N ASN A 2 -35.86 8.01 -8.58
CA ASN A 2 -34.40 8.14 -8.69
C ASN A 2 -33.85 8.68 -7.39
N ARG A 3 -32.65 8.24 -7.02
CA ARG A 3 -31.96 8.68 -5.81
C ARG A 3 -30.66 9.34 -6.23
N ASN A 4 -30.39 10.53 -5.72
CA ASN A 4 -29.10 11.18 -5.88
C ASN A 4 -28.39 11.31 -4.53
N TYR A 5 -27.08 11.11 -4.51
CA TYR A 5 -26.28 11.32 -3.30
C TYR A 5 -24.91 11.88 -3.62
N LYS A 6 -24.36 12.62 -2.65
CA LYS A 6 -23.05 13.26 -2.74
C LYS A 6 -22.03 12.44 -1.96
N THR A 7 -20.87 12.21 -2.55
CA THR A 7 -19.76 11.53 -1.90
C THR A 7 -18.42 12.10 -2.35
N HIS A 8 -17.32 11.63 -1.77
CA HIS A 8 -15.96 11.98 -2.16
C HIS A 8 -15.16 10.74 -2.52
N ILE A 9 -14.23 10.90 -3.45
CA ILE A 9 -13.28 9.88 -3.86
C ILE A 9 -11.87 10.46 -3.80
N VAL A 10 -10.89 9.64 -3.44
CA VAL A 10 -9.49 10.03 -3.38
C VAL A 10 -8.72 9.22 -4.42
N PHE A 11 -7.96 9.92 -5.24
CA PHE A 11 -6.98 9.32 -6.16
C PHE A 11 -5.58 9.65 -5.66
N ILE A 12 -4.76 8.63 -5.45
CA ILE A 12 -3.38 8.77 -4.97
C ILE A 12 -2.44 9.20 -6.10
N HIS A 13 -2.76 8.81 -7.34
CA HIS A 13 -1.98 9.05 -8.53
C HIS A 13 -2.77 9.86 -9.56
N PRO A 14 -2.09 10.62 -10.44
CA PRO A 14 -2.73 11.26 -11.57
C PRO A 14 -3.44 10.23 -12.47
N PHE A 15 -4.66 10.53 -12.89
CA PHE A 15 -5.51 9.62 -13.65
C PHE A 15 -6.13 10.31 -14.86
N ALA A 16 -6.46 9.53 -15.88
CA ALA A 16 -7.12 10.02 -17.09
C ALA A 16 -8.54 9.43 -17.16
N ILE A 17 -9.47 10.21 -17.70
CA ILE A 17 -10.87 9.84 -17.88
C ILE A 17 -11.22 10.04 -19.36
N ALA A 18 -12.05 9.16 -19.92
CA ALA A 18 -12.45 9.32 -21.32
C ALA A 18 -13.25 10.62 -21.48
N GLY A 19 -12.97 11.36 -22.55
CA GLY A 19 -13.61 12.66 -22.80
C GLY A 19 -12.95 13.87 -22.12
N TYR A 20 -11.99 13.66 -21.21
CA TYR A 20 -11.12 14.73 -20.72
C TYR A 20 -9.72 14.58 -21.31
N LYS A 21 -9.27 15.60 -22.07
CA LYS A 21 -8.02 15.54 -22.85
C LYS A 21 -6.77 15.58 -21.96
N GLU A 22 -6.89 16.10 -20.75
CA GLU A 22 -5.79 16.27 -19.82
C GLU A 22 -5.81 15.17 -18.73
N THR A 23 -4.66 14.91 -18.11
CA THR A 23 -4.62 14.04 -16.94
C THR A 23 -5.02 14.85 -15.71
N LEU A 24 -5.94 14.31 -14.92
CA LEU A 24 -6.36 14.90 -13.66
C LEU A 24 -5.30 14.63 -12.59
N PRO A 25 -4.96 15.63 -11.74
CA PRO A 25 -4.00 15.44 -10.68
C PRO A 25 -4.49 14.43 -9.63
N ALA A 26 -3.57 13.90 -8.83
CA ALA A 26 -3.94 13.17 -7.63
C ALA A 26 -4.65 14.12 -6.65
N GLY A 27 -5.62 13.61 -5.90
CA GLY A 27 -6.32 14.38 -4.89
C GLY A 27 -7.70 13.86 -4.57
N THR A 28 -8.39 14.63 -3.72
CA THR A 28 -9.79 14.37 -3.36
C THR A 28 -10.70 15.09 -4.34
N TYR A 29 -11.68 14.37 -4.85
CA TYR A 29 -12.70 14.87 -5.76
C TYR A 29 -14.09 14.62 -5.20
N ARG A 30 -15.01 15.53 -5.48
CA ARG A 30 -16.41 15.37 -5.12
C ARG A 30 -17.18 14.69 -6.26
N LEU A 31 -18.03 13.75 -5.88
CA LEU A 31 -18.94 13.03 -6.77
C LEU A 31 -20.38 13.35 -6.41
N ASP A 32 -21.19 13.62 -7.42
CA ASP A 32 -22.65 13.58 -7.37
C ASP A 32 -23.09 12.34 -8.15
N VAL A 33 -23.64 11.34 -7.45
CA VAL A 33 -24.04 10.04 -8.03
C VAL A 33 -25.54 10.00 -8.18
N GLU A 34 -26.02 9.64 -9.37
CA GLU A 34 -27.41 9.33 -9.64
C GLU A 34 -27.63 7.82 -9.70
N GLU A 35 -28.59 7.34 -8.91
CA GLU A 35 -29.06 5.97 -8.89
C GLU A 35 -30.50 5.86 -9.39
N GLU A 36 -30.74 4.85 -10.21
CA GLU A 36 -32.07 4.50 -10.70
C GLU A 36 -32.55 3.24 -10.00
N ARG A 37 -33.78 3.25 -9.47
CA ARG A 37 -34.40 2.05 -8.91
C ARG A 37 -34.57 1.01 -10.02
N ILE A 38 -34.18 -0.23 -9.73
CA ILE A 38 -34.42 -1.36 -10.63
C ILE A 38 -35.85 -1.87 -10.37
N GLU A 39 -36.70 -1.77 -11.37
CA GLU A 39 -38.07 -2.29 -11.31
C GLU A 39 -38.12 -3.79 -11.63
N GLY A 40 -39.17 -4.47 -11.18
CA GLY A 40 -39.37 -5.90 -11.44
C GLY A 40 -38.59 -6.84 -10.52
N LEU A 41 -37.82 -6.32 -9.56
CA LEU A 41 -37.21 -7.13 -8.50
C LEU A 41 -38.15 -7.26 -7.30
N SER A 42 -38.14 -8.42 -6.65
CA SER A 42 -38.88 -8.70 -5.42
C SER A 42 -38.35 -7.93 -4.20
N PHE A 43 -37.22 -7.23 -4.34
CA PHE A 43 -36.62 -6.35 -3.35
C PHE A 43 -36.27 -4.99 -3.96
N THR A 44 -36.11 -3.98 -3.10
CA THR A 44 -35.67 -2.66 -3.54
C THR A 44 -34.18 -2.70 -3.85
N ALA A 45 -33.82 -2.48 -5.12
CA ALA A 45 -32.45 -2.34 -5.57
C ALA A 45 -32.27 -1.07 -6.40
N PHE A 46 -31.04 -0.54 -6.42
CA PHE A 46 -30.67 0.65 -7.16
C PHE A 46 -29.42 0.36 -8.00
N LYS A 47 -29.38 0.87 -9.24
CA LYS A 47 -28.17 0.85 -10.08
C LYS A 47 -27.64 2.28 -10.22
N ARG A 48 -26.32 2.44 -10.11
CA ARG A 48 -25.65 3.69 -10.47
C ARG A 48 -25.87 3.92 -11.97
N LYS A 49 -26.45 5.07 -12.33
CA LYS A 49 -26.76 5.45 -13.71
C LYS A 49 -25.71 6.42 -14.24
N GLU A 50 -25.38 7.42 -13.45
CA GLU A 50 -24.51 8.52 -13.85
C GLU A 50 -23.71 9.03 -12.65
N VAL A 51 -22.48 9.49 -12.91
CA VAL A 51 -21.63 10.11 -11.90
C VAL A 51 -21.11 11.43 -12.43
N THR A 52 -21.36 12.52 -11.70
CA THR A 52 -20.78 13.84 -11.97
C THR A 52 -19.58 14.06 -11.06
N LEU A 53 -18.39 14.18 -11.66
CA LEU A 53 -17.12 14.48 -10.99
C LEU A 53 -16.89 16.00 -11.02
N HIS A 54 -16.73 16.60 -9.85
CA HIS A 54 -16.35 18.01 -9.72
C HIS A 54 -14.83 18.13 -9.70
N LEU A 55 -14.27 18.82 -10.69
CA LEU A 55 -12.83 19.01 -10.77
C LEU A 55 -12.37 20.12 -9.82
N ASN A 56 -11.23 19.89 -9.16
CA ASN A 56 -10.56 20.93 -8.39
C ASN A 56 -10.10 22.04 -9.34
N GLN A 57 -10.14 23.29 -8.87
CA GLN A 57 -9.73 24.44 -9.66
C GLN A 57 -8.31 24.25 -10.19
N ASN A 58 -8.16 24.28 -11.51
CA ASN A 58 -6.86 24.17 -12.14
C ASN A 58 -6.10 25.49 -11.92
N PRO A 59 -4.91 25.50 -11.31
CA PRO A 59 -4.12 26.71 -11.13
C PRO A 59 -3.73 27.37 -12.46
N LYS A 60 -3.71 26.60 -13.57
CA LYS A 60 -3.51 27.13 -14.93
C LYS A 60 -4.74 27.83 -15.51
N ARG A 61 -5.93 27.56 -14.98
CA ARG A 61 -7.22 28.16 -15.39
C ARG A 61 -8.00 28.61 -14.15
N PRO A 62 -7.49 29.62 -13.41
CA PRO A 62 -8.15 30.09 -12.20
C PRO A 62 -9.56 30.60 -12.52
N GLY A 63 -10.53 30.23 -11.66
CA GLY A 63 -11.93 30.66 -11.79
C GLY A 63 -12.82 29.77 -12.65
N VAL A 64 -12.30 28.74 -13.32
CA VAL A 64 -13.12 27.76 -14.05
C VAL A 64 -13.43 26.58 -13.14
N SER A 65 -14.70 26.41 -12.78
CA SER A 65 -15.21 25.19 -12.13
C SER A 65 -15.66 24.22 -13.20
N GLU A 66 -14.87 23.16 -13.44
CA GLU A 66 -15.19 22.14 -14.43
C GLU A 66 -15.93 20.97 -13.75
N MET A 67 -16.97 20.46 -14.42
CA MET A 67 -17.69 19.25 -14.01
C MET A 67 -17.66 18.26 -15.16
N LEU A 68 -17.41 16.99 -14.86
CA LEU A 68 -17.42 15.91 -15.84
C LEU A 68 -18.53 14.92 -15.51
N THR A 69 -19.41 14.70 -16.47
CA THR A 69 -20.44 13.66 -16.39
C THR A 69 -19.90 12.38 -17.00
N LEU A 70 -19.83 11.32 -16.20
CA LEU A 70 -19.12 10.08 -16.49
C LEU A 70 -20.00 8.89 -16.19
N ALA A 71 -19.74 7.77 -16.87
CA ALA A 71 -20.38 6.52 -16.52
C ALA A 71 -19.74 5.93 -15.24
N PRO A 72 -20.52 5.24 -14.37
CA PRO A 72 -20.00 4.70 -13.11
C PRO A 72 -18.76 3.78 -13.28
N HIS A 73 -18.70 3.02 -14.38
CA HIS A 73 -17.60 2.10 -14.66
C HIS A 73 -16.27 2.81 -14.97
N GLU A 74 -16.30 4.07 -15.43
CA GLU A 74 -15.09 4.84 -15.71
C GLU A 74 -14.39 5.24 -14.40
N ILE A 75 -15.17 5.62 -13.39
CA ILE A 75 -14.67 5.91 -12.04
C ILE A 75 -14.10 4.64 -11.42
N ASP A 76 -14.81 3.51 -11.54
CA ASP A 76 -14.36 2.22 -11.01
C ASP A 76 -13.03 1.79 -11.67
N ALA A 77 -12.90 1.96 -13.00
CA ALA A 77 -11.67 1.67 -13.73
C ALA A 77 -10.51 2.57 -13.28
N ALA A 78 -10.73 3.88 -13.14
CA ALA A 78 -9.72 4.82 -12.66
C ALA A 78 -9.22 4.44 -11.25
N MET A 79 -10.13 4.01 -10.36
CA MET A 79 -9.78 3.57 -9.01
C MET A 79 -8.96 2.27 -9.01
N VAL A 80 -9.26 1.33 -9.91
CA VAL A 80 -8.45 0.11 -10.08
C VAL A 80 -7.03 0.45 -10.54
N TRP A 81 -6.87 1.39 -11.48
CA TRP A 81 -5.56 1.84 -11.93
C TRP A 81 -4.77 2.55 -10.83
N ASP A 82 -5.43 3.39 -10.05
CA ASP A 82 -4.82 4.09 -8.92
C ASP A 82 -4.24 3.10 -7.90
N ARG A 83 -5.03 2.09 -7.52
CA ARG A 83 -4.60 1.04 -6.59
C ARG A 83 -3.46 0.17 -7.13
N ARG A 84 -3.47 -0.14 -8.43
CA ARG A 84 -2.38 -0.92 -9.05
C ARG A 84 -1.04 -0.18 -9.03
N ARG A 85 -1.05 1.15 -9.11
CA ARG A 85 0.17 1.94 -9.01
C ARG A 85 0.71 1.97 -7.60
N ASP A 86 -0.16 2.03 -6.60
CA ASP A 86 0.22 1.95 -5.19
C ASP A 86 0.97 0.64 -4.89
N THR A 87 0.43 -0.50 -5.34
CA THR A 87 1.05 -1.82 -5.10
C THR A 87 2.34 -2.06 -5.89
N ALA A 88 2.55 -1.37 -7.01
CA ALA A 88 3.78 -1.47 -7.79
C ALA A 88 4.96 -0.71 -7.15
N ILE A 89 4.67 0.32 -6.34
CA ILE A 89 5.69 1.10 -5.62
C ILE A 89 6.32 0.26 -4.47
N ASP A 90 5.58 -0.71 -3.92
CA ASP A 90 6.03 -1.53 -2.77
C ASP A 90 7.05 -2.63 -3.13
N HIS A 91 6.99 -3.21 -4.33
CA HIS A 91 7.88 -4.32 -4.72
C HIS A 91 9.20 -3.89 -5.39
N SER A 92 9.43 -2.60 -5.65
CA SER A 92 10.52 -2.13 -6.50
C SER A 92 11.57 -1.27 -5.77
N GLN A 93 11.77 -1.44 -4.46
CA GLN A 93 13.02 -1.09 -3.73
C GLN A 93 12.90 -1.32 -2.20
N PRO A 94 13.81 -2.08 -1.56
CA PRO A 94 14.02 -1.90 -0.13
C PRO A 94 14.69 -0.53 0.09
N ARG A 95 13.99 0.44 0.67
CA ARG A 95 14.60 1.70 1.18
C ARG A 95 15.40 1.45 2.46
N ALA A 96 16.32 0.49 2.42
CA ALA A 96 17.38 0.35 3.40
C ALA A 96 18.63 1.02 2.84
N ARG A 97 18.74 2.35 2.99
CA ARG A 97 20.01 3.12 3.05
C ARG A 97 19.72 4.61 3.06
N LEU A 98 19.42 5.16 4.24
CA LEU A 98 19.59 6.60 4.49
C LEU A 98 20.08 6.88 5.91
N PHE A 99 20.94 6.03 6.49
CA PHE A 99 21.82 6.45 7.60
C PHE A 99 23.10 5.63 7.59
N ALA A 100 24.02 5.99 6.70
CA ALA A 100 25.45 5.78 6.94
C ALA A 100 26.11 7.14 6.71
N PRO A 101 26.49 7.88 7.75
CA PRO A 101 27.38 9.02 7.56
C PRO A 101 28.70 8.46 7.01
N SER A 102 29.10 8.98 5.86
CA SER A 102 30.42 8.76 5.30
C SER A 102 31.48 9.17 6.34
N LEU A 103 32.31 8.24 6.78
CA LEU A 103 33.66 8.58 7.19
C LEU A 103 34.64 7.80 6.31
N SER A 104 35.44 8.58 5.60
CA SER A 104 36.43 8.20 4.63
C SER A 104 37.49 7.26 5.19
N GLN A 105 38.10 6.52 4.27
CA GLN A 105 39.27 5.68 4.45
C GLN A 105 40.41 6.40 5.19
N SER A 106 40.69 5.99 6.42
CA SER A 106 42.03 6.09 7.02
C SER A 106 42.08 5.33 8.35
N ALA A 107 42.34 4.02 8.28
CA ALA A 107 42.92 3.23 9.37
C ALA A 107 43.32 1.83 8.86
N ILE A 108 44.31 1.77 7.97
CA ILE A 108 45.21 0.62 7.93
C ILE A 108 46.52 1.16 8.50
N ASP A 109 46.83 0.85 9.77
CA ASP A 109 48.13 0.33 10.20
C ASP A 109 48.20 0.17 11.72
N ARG A 110 49.03 -0.78 12.14
CA ARG A 110 49.52 -1.09 13.48
C ARG A 110 48.73 -2.13 14.27
N GLY A 111 49.21 -3.36 14.15
CA GLY A 111 48.78 -4.51 14.92
C GLY A 111 49.30 -4.50 16.34
N GLU A 112 48.47 -4.99 17.25
CA GLU A 112 48.87 -5.52 18.55
C GLU A 112 48.08 -6.81 18.78
N ASN A 113 48.64 -7.88 18.22
CA ASN A 113 48.58 -9.21 18.78
C ASN A 113 48.99 -9.22 20.27
N GLU A 114 48.04 -9.12 21.19
CA GLU A 114 48.28 -9.47 22.59
C GLU A 114 47.18 -10.42 23.05
N GLY A 115 47.62 -11.63 23.38
CA GLY A 115 46.75 -12.75 23.70
C GLY A 115 45.93 -12.51 24.96
N MET A 116 44.64 -12.82 24.89
CA MET A 116 43.90 -13.24 26.07
C MET A 116 43.88 -14.76 26.11
N LEU A 117 44.68 -15.27 27.06
CA LEU A 117 44.66 -16.65 27.52
C LEU A 117 43.22 -17.08 27.81
N TRP A 118 42.76 -18.14 27.15
CA TRP A 118 41.70 -18.98 27.69
C TRP A 118 42.28 -19.71 28.91
N VAL A 119 42.13 -19.12 30.10
CA VAL A 119 42.34 -19.86 31.34
C VAL A 119 41.21 -20.87 31.44
N ARG A 120 41.52 -22.13 31.13
CA ARG A 120 40.77 -23.28 31.59
C ARG A 120 41.10 -23.46 33.07
N ASP A 121 40.10 -23.29 33.93
CA ASP A 121 39.80 -24.15 35.10
C ASP A 121 38.79 -23.42 35.98
N ASP A 122 37.55 -23.88 35.97
CA ASP A 122 36.81 -24.24 37.18
C ASP A 122 35.43 -24.74 36.74
N GLY A 123 35.12 -25.97 37.13
CA GLY A 123 33.90 -26.64 36.72
C GLY A 123 32.69 -25.99 37.36
N THR A 124 31.83 -25.38 36.55
CA THR A 124 30.38 -25.33 36.79
C THR A 124 29.70 -24.77 35.54
N ASP A 125 29.06 -25.66 34.78
CA ASP A 125 28.00 -25.29 33.83
C ASP A 125 26.67 -25.33 34.59
N PRO A 126 25.94 -24.22 34.71
CA PRO A 126 24.52 -24.29 34.97
C PRO A 126 23.73 -23.62 33.85
N GLN A 127 22.95 -24.48 33.16
CA GLN A 127 21.72 -24.20 32.43
C GLN A 127 21.85 -24.03 30.91
N SER A 128 22.18 -25.14 30.25
CA SER A 128 21.59 -25.47 28.95
C SER A 128 20.06 -25.65 29.10
N PRO A 129 19.22 -24.89 28.37
CA PRO A 129 17.78 -24.83 28.57
C PRO A 129 17.02 -25.82 27.67
N TYR A 130 17.36 -27.11 27.69
CA TYR A 130 16.59 -28.08 26.90
C TYR A 130 15.25 -28.39 27.57
N PRO A 131 14.10 -28.12 26.91
CA PRO A 131 12.81 -28.65 27.34
C PRO A 131 12.74 -30.15 26.97
N GLY A 132 12.28 -30.96 27.92
CA GLY A 132 12.17 -32.40 27.78
C GLY A 132 11.07 -32.88 26.83
N ASP A 133 11.40 -34.03 26.22
CA ASP A 133 10.55 -35.20 26.00
C ASP A 133 9.39 -35.15 24.99
N LYS A 134 9.51 -35.94 23.91
CA LYS A 134 8.87 -37.28 23.80
C LYS A 134 9.11 -37.95 22.43
N LYS A 135 9.57 -39.22 22.51
CA LYS A 135 9.23 -40.44 21.73
C LYS A 135 9.39 -40.32 20.19
N PHE A 136 10.03 -41.25 19.47
CA PHE A 136 9.56 -42.61 19.15
C PHE A 136 10.71 -43.45 18.56
N LEU A 137 10.43 -44.77 18.49
CA LEU A 137 11.11 -45.86 17.77
C LEU A 137 12.24 -46.54 18.54
N ASP A 138 12.41 -47.86 18.53
CA ASP A 138 11.62 -49.03 18.13
C ASP A 138 12.45 -50.26 18.58
N GLY A 139 11.79 -51.36 18.94
CA GLY A 139 12.32 -52.74 18.92
C GLY A 139 13.52 -53.11 19.82
N LYS A 140 13.30 -54.06 20.74
CA LYS A 140 13.68 -55.49 20.56
C LYS A 140 13.66 -56.26 21.89
N ASP A 141 12.82 -57.29 21.87
CA ASP A 141 13.11 -58.67 22.27
C ASP A 141 13.78 -58.94 23.64
N ASN A 142 12.99 -59.39 24.63
CA ASN A 142 13.01 -60.74 25.24
C ASN A 142 12.34 -60.75 26.63
#